data_AF-A0A2D5G8V0-F1
#
_entry.id   AF-A0A2D5G8V0-F1
#
_cell.length_a   1.000
_cell.length_b   1.000
_cell.length_c   1.000
_cell.angle_alpha   90.00
_cell.angle_beta   90.00
_cell.angle_gamma   90.00
#
_symmetry.space_group_name_H-M   'P 1'
#
loop_
_entity.id
_entity.type
_entity.pdbx_description
1 polymer ?
#
loop_
_entity_poly.entity_id
_entity_poly.type
_entity_poly.pdbx_seq_one_letter_code
_entity_poly.pdbx_strand_id
1 'polypeptide(L)'
;MKKLSLIALATALMSGVANAADAALLETNDFVGISFWLVSMGCLAATAFFFLERGSVAPAWRVSITVAGLVTGIAFIHYMYMREVWIGTGESPTVYRYIDWLITVP
;
A
#
# COMPACT_ATOMS: atom_id res chain seq x y z
N MET A 1 12.51 -17.08 26.25
CA MET A 1 13.21 -17.41 24.99
C MET A 1 12.28 -17.52 23.78
N LYS A 2 11.18 -18.29 23.82
CA LYS A 2 10.22 -18.39 22.69
C LYS A 2 9.59 -17.04 22.28
N LYS A 3 9.23 -16.18 23.24
CA LYS A 3 8.65 -14.84 22.96
C LYS A 3 9.64 -13.88 22.30
N LEU A 4 10.92 -13.92 22.69
CA LEU A 4 11.98 -13.13 22.03
C LEU A 4 12.26 -13.63 20.60
N SER A 5 12.20 -14.95 20.38
CA SER A 5 12.33 -15.54 19.04
C SER A 5 11.17 -15.18 18.13
N LEU A 6 9.93 -15.12 18.64
CA LEU A 6 8.78 -14.64 17.86
C LEU A 6 8.87 -13.15 17.51
N ILE A 7 9.32 -12.32 18.45
CA ILE A 7 9.51 -10.88 18.18
C ILE A 7 10.63 -10.68 17.15
N ALA A 8 11.75 -11.39 17.26
CA ALA A 8 12.84 -11.35 16.29
C ALA A 8 12.42 -11.86 14.90
N LEU A 9 11.55 -12.87 14.83
CA LEU A 9 11.01 -13.37 13.57
C LEU A 9 10.03 -12.36 12.95
N ALA A 10 9.23 -11.67 13.76
CA ALA A 10 8.34 -10.61 13.29
C ALA A 10 9.11 -9.39 12.76
N THR A 11 10.20 -8.97 13.41
CA THR A 11 11.07 -7.89 12.90
C THR A 11 11.89 -8.33 11.68
N ALA A 12 12.31 -9.60 11.59
CA ALA A 12 12.98 -10.14 10.40
C ALA A 12 12.03 -10.21 9.18
N LEU A 13 10.76 -10.59 9.40
CA LEU A 13 9.73 -10.59 8.35
C LEU A 13 9.39 -9.16 7.88
N MET A 14 9.47 -8.17 8.77
CA MET A 14 9.24 -6.75 8.43
C MET A 14 10.45 -6.09 7.74
N SER A 15 11.65 -6.64 7.86
CA SER A 15 12.87 -6.09 7.22
C SER A 15 13.15 -6.69 5.84
N GLY A 16 12.54 -7.83 5.49
CA GLY A 16 12.67 -8.45 4.16
C GLY A 16 11.85 -7.82 3.04
N VAL A 17 11.04 -6.78 3.33
CA VAL A 17 10.18 -6.09 2.33
C VAL A 17 10.62 -4.66 2.02
N ALA A 18 11.77 -4.23 2.56
CA ALA A 18 12.35 -2.95 2.17
C ALA A 18 13.06 -3.10 0.81
N ASN A 19 12.28 -3.25 -0.27
CA ASN A 19 12.73 -2.76 -1.56
C ASN A 19 12.81 -1.24 -1.42
N ALA A 20 13.98 -0.75 -1.04
CA ALA A 20 14.35 0.62 -1.36
C ALA A 20 14.44 0.67 -2.89
N ALA A 21 13.29 0.86 -3.55
CA ALA A 21 13.26 1.44 -4.87
C ALA A 21 14.15 2.69 -4.77
N ASP A 22 15.17 2.73 -5.61
CA ASP A 22 16.14 3.82 -5.69
C ASP A 22 15.37 5.13 -5.55
N ALA A 23 15.46 5.75 -4.36
CA ALA A 23 14.53 6.80 -3.98
C ALA A 23 15.00 8.07 -4.67
N ALA A 24 14.76 8.16 -5.98
CA ALA A 24 14.76 9.41 -6.70
C ALA A 24 13.92 10.37 -5.86
N LEU A 25 14.60 11.40 -5.36
CA LEU A 25 13.99 12.44 -4.55
C LEU A 25 12.79 12.99 -5.33
N LEU A 26 11.72 13.33 -4.61
CA LEU A 26 10.53 13.89 -5.27
C LEU A 26 10.91 15.20 -5.96
N GLU A 27 10.77 15.22 -7.28
CA GLU A 27 10.95 16.42 -8.09
C GLU A 27 9.80 17.39 -7.82
N THR A 28 10.11 18.64 -7.47
CA THR A 28 9.10 19.62 -7.01
C THR A 28 8.13 20.04 -8.12
N ASN A 29 8.54 19.88 -9.39
CA ASN A 29 7.73 20.16 -10.57
C ASN A 29 6.97 18.94 -11.12
N ASP A 30 7.17 17.73 -10.57
CA ASP A 30 6.43 16.53 -10.96
C ASP A 30 5.18 16.34 -10.09
N PHE A 31 4.14 17.11 -10.38
CA PHE A 31 2.88 17.03 -9.63
C PHE A 31 2.21 15.66 -9.74
N VAL A 32 2.40 14.93 -10.85
CA VAL A 32 1.82 13.60 -11.05
C VAL A 32 2.55 12.58 -10.18
N GLY A 33 3.89 12.56 -10.17
CA GLY A 33 4.67 11.70 -9.28
C GLY A 33 4.44 12.00 -7.79
N ILE A 34 4.28 13.27 -7.43
CA ILE A 34 3.89 13.68 -6.06
C ILE A 34 2.50 13.12 -5.72
N SER A 35 1.54 13.21 -6.64
CA SER A 35 0.18 12.69 -6.40
C SER A 35 0.18 11.16 -6.21
N PHE A 36 0.95 10.42 -7.02
CA PHE A 36 1.15 8.98 -6.83
C PHE A 36 1.71 8.66 -5.44
N TRP A 37 2.73 9.40 -4.99
CA TRP A 37 3.30 9.21 -3.66
C TRP A 37 2.28 9.45 -2.53
N LEU A 38 1.53 10.55 -2.61
CA LEU A 38 0.49 10.89 -1.63
C LEU A 38 -0.57 9.80 -1.53
N VAL A 39 -1.05 9.30 -2.68
CA VAL A 39 -2.07 8.25 -2.69
C VAL A 39 -1.51 6.93 -2.16
N SER A 40 -0.29 6.53 -2.54
CA SER A 40 0.37 5.33 -1.97
C SER A 40 0.40 5.38 -0.45
N MET A 41 0.89 6.47 0.14
CA MET A 41 0.98 6.62 1.60
C MET A 41 -0.40 6.69 2.25
N GLY A 42 -1.37 7.35 1.62
CA GLY A 42 -2.76 7.38 2.08
C GLY A 42 -3.39 5.99 2.13
N CYS A 43 -3.20 5.18 1.08
CA CYS A 43 -3.66 3.80 1.01
C CYS A 43 -2.99 2.91 2.07
N LEU A 44 -1.68 3.06 2.29
CA LEU A 44 -0.96 2.33 3.34
C LEU A 44 -1.51 2.66 4.73
N ALA A 45 -1.68 3.95 5.03
CA ALA A 45 -2.22 4.40 6.31
C ALA A 45 -3.66 3.92 6.53
N ALA A 46 -4.51 4.01 5.50
CA ALA A 46 -5.89 3.51 5.55
C ALA A 46 -5.93 1.99 5.77
N THR A 47 -5.05 1.24 5.13
CA THR A 47 -4.93 -0.21 5.30
C THR A 47 -4.63 -0.57 6.76
N ALA A 48 -3.60 0.07 7.33
CA ALA A 48 -3.25 -0.13 8.72
C ALA A 48 -4.41 0.24 9.65
N PHE A 49 -5.03 1.40 9.42
CA PHE A 49 -6.17 1.88 10.19
C PHE A 49 -7.34 0.89 10.17
N PHE A 50 -7.77 0.42 9.00
CA PHE A 50 -8.91 -0.50 8.90
C PHE A 50 -8.64 -1.83 9.60
N PHE A 51 -7.43 -2.40 9.49
CA PHE A 51 -7.12 -3.64 10.19
C PHE A 51 -7.02 -3.46 11.70
N LEU A 52 -6.45 -2.36 12.19
CA LEU A 52 -6.34 -2.06 13.62
C LEU A 52 -7.70 -1.76 14.24
N GLU A 53 -8.56 -1.00 13.56
CA GLU A 53 -9.88 -0.59 14.07
C GLU A 53 -11.00 -1.62 13.84
N ARG A 54 -10.70 -2.75 13.19
CA ARG A 54 -11.68 -3.83 12.99
C ARG A 54 -12.32 -4.31 14.30
N GLY A 55 -11.57 -4.30 15.41
CA GLY A 55 -12.06 -4.69 16.73
C GLY A 55 -13.06 -3.69 17.33
N SER A 56 -12.93 -2.42 16.97
CA SER A 56 -13.67 -1.27 17.52
C SER A 56 -15.07 -1.12 16.95
N VAL A 57 -15.41 -1.85 15.87
CA VAL A 57 -16.74 -1.80 15.24
C VAL A 57 -17.63 -2.98 15.66
N ALA A 58 -18.95 -2.78 15.55
CA ALA A 58 -19.93 -3.82 15.84
C ALA A 58 -19.71 -5.06 14.95
N PRO A 59 -19.98 -6.29 15.44
CA PRO A 59 -19.66 -7.52 14.71
C PRO A 59 -20.18 -7.59 13.28
N ALA A 60 -21.36 -7.02 13.01
CA ALA A 60 -21.98 -6.99 11.67
C ALA A 60 -21.14 -6.25 10.61
N TRP A 61 -20.30 -5.28 11.01
CA TRP A 61 -19.51 -4.44 10.08
C TRP A 61 -18.08 -4.92 9.89
N ARG A 62 -17.62 -5.90 10.69
CA ARG A 62 -16.22 -6.32 10.70
C ARG A 62 -15.75 -6.87 9.36
N VAL A 63 -16.63 -7.51 8.61
CA VAL A 63 -16.30 -8.01 7.26
C VAL A 63 -16.09 -6.83 6.31
N SER A 64 -16.98 -5.83 6.32
CA SER A 64 -16.83 -4.62 5.50
C SER A 64 -15.53 -3.88 5.79
N ILE A 65 -15.14 -3.76 7.07
CA ILE A 65 -13.86 -3.15 7.45
C ILE A 65 -12.66 -3.98 6.97
N THR A 66 -12.74 -5.31 7.05
CA THR A 66 -11.70 -6.19 6.48
C THR A 66 -11.57 -6.01 4.98
N VAL A 67 -12.69 -5.98 4.25
CA VAL A 67 -12.69 -5.76 2.79
C VAL A 67 -12.11 -4.38 2.45
N ALA A 68 -12.47 -3.33 3.19
CA ALA A 68 -11.88 -2.00 3.00
C ALA A 68 -10.36 -2.01 3.18
N GLY A 69 -9.85 -2.69 4.22
CA GLY A 69 -8.41 -2.86 4.43
C GLY A 69 -7.71 -3.63 3.30
N LEU A 70 -8.34 -4.66 2.75
CA LEU A 70 -7.81 -5.40 1.60
C LEU A 70 -7.74 -4.53 0.34
N VAL A 71 -8.82 -3.80 0.04
CA VAL A 71 -8.89 -2.90 -1.12
C VAL A 71 -7.80 -1.84 -1.04
N THR A 72 -7.65 -1.16 0.10
CA THR A 72 -6.59 -0.15 0.25
C THR A 72 -5.19 -0.74 0.25
N GLY A 73 -5.00 -1.97 0.73
CA GLY A 73 -3.70 -2.64 0.75
C GLY A 73 -3.24 -3.05 -0.64
N ILE A 74 -4.16 -3.57 -1.45
CA ILE A 74 -3.90 -3.92 -2.86
C ILE A 74 -3.62 -2.64 -3.66
N ALA A 75 -4.43 -1.60 -3.46
CA ALA A 75 -4.21 -0.30 -4.10
C ALA A 75 -2.82 0.27 -3.74
N PHE A 76 -2.41 0.25 -2.48
CA PHE A 76 -1.08 0.73 -2.05
C PHE A 76 0.05 0.13 -2.90
N ILE A 77 0.07 -1.19 -3.08
CA ILE A 77 1.09 -1.86 -3.87
C ILE A 77 1.03 -1.44 -5.34
N HIS A 78 -0.17 -1.40 -5.94
CA HIS A 78 -0.32 -0.96 -7.33
C HIS A 78 0.10 0.49 -7.53
N TYR A 79 -0.23 1.40 -6.62
CA TYR A 79 0.17 2.80 -6.67
C TYR A 79 1.70 2.98 -6.56
N MET A 80 2.40 2.10 -5.83
CA MET A 80 3.86 2.11 -5.81
C MET A 80 4.46 1.76 -7.17
N TYR A 81 3.98 0.71 -7.83
CA TYR A 81 4.42 0.35 -9.19
C TYR A 81 4.03 1.38 -10.24
N MET A 82 2.81 1.93 -10.15
CA MET A 82 2.35 2.99 -11.05
C MET A 82 3.24 4.24 -10.95
N ARG A 83 3.69 4.59 -9.74
CA ARG A 83 4.66 5.66 -9.53
C ARG A 83 5.99 5.35 -10.22
N GLU A 84 6.52 4.14 -10.07
CA GLU A 84 7.80 3.75 -10.67
C GLU A 84 7.75 3.80 -12.20
N VAL A 85 6.65 3.36 -12.81
CA VAL A 85 6.45 3.49 -14.25
C VAL A 85 6.43 4.98 -14.65
N TRP A 86 5.65 5.81 -13.96
CA TRP A 86 5.59 7.24 -14.25
C TRP A 86 6.96 7.91 -14.16
N ILE A 87 7.70 7.68 -13.07
CA ILE A 87 9.02 8.30 -12.86
C ILE A 87 10.07 7.75 -13.84
N GLY A 88 10.03 6.44 -14.11
CA GLY A 88 11.02 5.77 -14.95
C GLY A 88 10.83 6.03 -16.45
N THR A 89 9.58 6.20 -16.92
CA THR A 89 9.28 6.28 -18.36
C THR A 89 8.55 7.55 -18.78
N GLY A 90 7.90 8.27 -17.86
CA GLY A 90 7.00 9.38 -18.17
C GLY A 90 5.68 8.95 -18.82
N GLU A 91 5.40 7.65 -18.91
CA GLU A 91 4.18 7.12 -19.52
C GLU A 91 3.08 6.85 -18.49
N SER A 92 1.83 6.88 -18.95
CA SER A 92 0.68 6.52 -18.12
C SER A 92 0.68 5.01 -17.83
N PRO A 93 0.61 4.58 -16.56
CA PRO A 93 0.69 3.17 -16.17
C PRO A 93 -0.66 2.45 -16.32
N THR A 94 -1.18 2.40 -17.54
CA THR A 94 -2.55 1.93 -17.84
C THR A 94 -2.77 0.47 -17.44
N VAL A 95 -1.84 -0.43 -17.77
CA VAL A 95 -1.97 -1.86 -17.44
C VAL A 95 -2.07 -2.08 -15.92
N TYR A 96 -1.17 -1.47 -15.15
CA TYR A 96 -1.21 -1.54 -13.68
C TYR A 96 -2.52 -0.98 -13.11
N ARG A 97 -3.03 0.11 -13.69
CA ARG A 97 -4.30 0.71 -13.27
C ARG A 97 -5.48 -0.23 -13.47
N TYR A 98 -5.57 -0.88 -14.62
CA TYR A 98 -6.68 -1.79 -14.91
C TYR A 98 -6.61 -3.10 -14.11
N ILE A 99 -5.40 -3.60 -13.82
CA ILE A 99 -5.22 -4.76 -12.93
C ILE A 99 -5.70 -4.42 -11.52
N ASP A 100 -5.29 -3.26 -10.98
CA ASP A 100 -5.75 -2.77 -9.67
C ASP A 100 -7.28 -2.73 -9.60
N TRP A 101 -7.93 -2.11 -10.60
CA TRP A 101 -9.38 -2.01 -10.66
C TRP A 101 -10.07 -3.35 -10.81
N LEU A 102 -9.55 -4.26 -11.63
CA LEU A 102 -10.13 -5.58 -11.80
C LEU A 102 -10.17 -6.37 -10.49
N ILE A 103 -9.22 -6.12 -9.59
CA ILE A 103 -9.14 -6.77 -8.28
C ILE A 103 -9.98 -6.02 -7.23
N THR A 104 -10.02 -4.69 -7.26
CA THR A 104 -10.58 -3.86 -6.17
C THR A 104 -12.02 -3.38 -6.38
N VAL A 105 -12.55 -3.45 -7.62
CA VAL A 105 -13.92 -3.01 -7.94
C VAL A 105 -15.00 -4.03 -7.57
N PRO A 106 -14.85 -5.35 -7.84
CA PRO A 106 -15.84 -6.35 -7.44
C PRO A 106 -16.02 -6.45 -5.92
#